data_AF-A0A8T4ZNX1-F1
#
_entry.id   AF-A0A8T4ZNX1-F1
#
_cell.length_a   1.000
_cell.length_b   1.000
_cell.length_c   1.000
_cell.angle_alpha   90.00
_cell.angle_beta   90.00
_cell.angle_gamma   90.00
#
_symmetry.space_group_name_H-M   'P 1'
#
loop_
_entity.id
_entity.type
_entity.pdbx_description
1 polymer ?
#
loop_
_entity_poly.entity_id
_entity_poly.type
_entity_poly.pdbx_seq_one_letter_code
_entity_poly.pdbx_strand_id
1 'polypeptide(L)'
;MGSAYHTVKLMFERIQRKLDIIDVRISTLSQEVKAPRGPVQPVYLSVGIQTTVNALKTFRGPATAEQISAVTGRARAVESMHLNELFRMGLARKEKRSRTAFFSLKEEFFDER
;
A
#
# COMPACT_ATOMS: atom_id res chain seq x y z
N MET A 1 21.54 49.12 2.17
CA MET A 1 21.46 47.79 1.54
C MET A 1 21.44 46.59 2.52
N GLY A 2 21.45 46.77 3.85
CA GLY A 2 21.58 45.64 4.81
C GLY A 2 20.29 44.94 5.26
N SER A 3 19.11 45.55 5.11
CA SER A 3 17.85 45.02 5.70
C SER A 3 17.26 43.84 4.91
N ALA A 4 17.19 43.93 3.58
CA ALA A 4 16.63 42.85 2.76
C ALA A 4 17.47 41.56 2.82
N TYR A 5 18.80 41.70 2.82
CA TYR A 5 19.72 40.56 2.97
C TYR A 5 19.52 39.85 4.31
N HIS A 6 19.32 40.60 5.39
CA HIS A 6 19.07 40.05 6.71
C HIS A 6 17.75 39.25 6.76
N THR A 7 16.68 39.78 6.16
CA THR A 7 15.39 39.09 6.06
C THR A 7 15.50 37.79 5.25
N VAL A 8 16.18 37.83 4.10
CA VAL A 8 16.39 36.64 3.26
C VAL A 8 17.22 35.60 4.00
N LYS A 9 18.27 36.02 4.73
CA LYS A 9 19.08 35.12 5.55
C LYS A 9 18.26 34.42 6.64
N LEU A 10 17.41 35.16 7.34
CA LEU A 10 16.51 34.59 8.37
C LEU A 10 15.49 33.62 7.78
N MET A 11 14.94 33.91 6.60
CA MET A 11 14.03 33.00 5.91
C MET A 11 14.73 31.72 5.51
N PHE A 12 15.96 31.81 5.00
CA PHE A 12 16.75 30.66 4.60
C PHE A 12 17.07 29.73 5.79
N GLU A 13 17.52 30.29 6.92
CA GLU A 13 17.77 29.50 8.13
C GLU A 13 16.50 28.80 8.64
N ARG A 14 15.35 29.44 8.50
CA ARG A 14 14.07 28.89 8.94
C ARG A 14 13.60 27.75 8.03
N ILE A 15 13.91 27.83 6.73
CA ILE A 15 13.67 26.73 5.78
C ILE A 15 14.61 25.56 6.07
N GLN A 16 15.90 25.81 6.28
CA GLN A 16 16.86 24.74 6.61
C GLN A 16 16.45 23.98 7.87
N ARG A 17 16.09 24.68 8.95
CA ARG A 17 15.58 24.03 10.17
C ARG A 17 14.34 23.17 9.92
N LYS A 18 13.44 23.59 9.02
CA LYS A 18 12.26 22.79 8.68
C LYS A 18 12.63 21.53 7.88
N LEU A 19 13.62 21.63 6.99
CA LEU A 19 14.13 20.48 6.24
C LEU A 19 14.76 19.45 7.18
N ASP A 20 15.60 19.89 8.12
CA ASP A 20 16.22 19.00 9.11
C ASP A 20 15.17 18.25 9.95
N ILE A 21 14.10 18.93 10.36
CA ILE A 21 12.99 18.31 11.09
C ILE A 21 12.26 17.26 10.23
N ILE A 22 12.07 17.54 8.95
CA ILE A 22 11.43 16.61 8.02
C ILE A 22 12.30 15.36 7.84
N ASP A 23 13.61 15.51 7.68
CA ASP A 23 14.54 14.38 7.53
C ASP A 23 14.56 13.49 8.77
N VAL A 24 14.53 14.08 9.97
CA VAL A 24 14.41 13.31 11.23
C VAL A 24 13.07 12.57 11.30
N ARG A 25 11.96 13.19 10.90
CA ARG A 25 10.65 12.50 10.87
C ARG A 25 10.61 11.38 9.83
N ILE A 26 11.15 11.60 8.64
CA ILE A 26 11.20 10.60 7.57
C ILE A 26 12.03 9.40 8.00
N SER A 27 13.17 9.63 8.65
CA SER A 27 14.01 8.53 9.15
C SER A 27 13.31 7.74 10.25
N THR A 28 12.63 8.40 11.18
CA THR A 28 11.83 7.75 12.24
C THR A 28 10.70 6.91 11.65
N LEU A 29 9.92 7.46 10.73
CA LEU A 29 8.83 6.74 10.05
C LEU A 29 9.36 5.58 9.21
N SER A 30 10.51 5.75 8.56
CA SER A 30 11.16 4.68 7.80
C SER A 30 11.62 3.54 8.69
N GLN A 31 12.05 3.83 9.93
CA GLN A 31 12.38 2.81 10.92
C GLN A 31 11.13 2.09 11.44
N GLU A 32 10.00 2.77 11.64
CA GLU A 32 8.73 2.13 12.01
C GLU A 32 8.19 1.22 10.89
N VAL A 33 8.40 1.59 9.62
CA VAL A 33 8.01 0.76 8.46
C VAL A 33 8.96 -0.43 8.27
N LYS A 34 10.25 -0.27 8.57
CA LYS A 34 11.28 -1.32 8.48
C LYS A 34 11.39 -2.20 9.72
N ALA A 35 10.81 -1.78 10.85
CA ALA A 35 10.76 -2.61 12.04
C ALA A 35 10.09 -3.94 11.65
N PRO A 36 10.71 -5.09 11.94
CA PRO A 36 10.09 -6.37 11.66
C PRO A 36 8.75 -6.37 12.40
N ARG A 37 7.66 -6.36 11.64
CA ARG A 37 6.37 -6.77 12.19
C ARG A 37 6.67 -8.10 12.86
N GLY A 38 6.38 -8.21 14.16
CA GLY A 38 6.67 -9.40 14.96
C GLY A 38 6.18 -10.68 14.27
N PRO A 39 6.52 -11.87 14.79
CA PRO A 39 6.32 -13.15 14.11
C PRO A 39 5.01 -13.13 13.32
N VAL A 40 5.13 -13.21 11.98
CA VAL A 40 3.99 -13.10 11.06
C VAL A 40 3.01 -14.16 11.49
N GLN A 41 1.93 -13.76 12.17
CA GLN A 41 0.89 -14.71 12.51
C GLN A 41 0.37 -15.26 11.17
N PRO A 42 0.31 -16.59 10.99
CA PRO A 42 -0.28 -17.14 9.78
C PRO A 42 -1.70 -16.61 9.69
N VAL A 43 -1.93 -15.72 8.72
CA VAL A 43 -3.26 -15.16 8.49
C VAL A 43 -4.09 -16.32 7.94
N TYR A 44 -4.89 -16.94 8.79
CA TYR A 44 -5.86 -17.94 8.36
C TYR A 44 -6.93 -17.24 7.52
N LEU A 45 -6.71 -17.19 6.22
CA LEU A 45 -7.68 -16.68 5.27
C LEU A 45 -8.84 -17.66 5.18
N SER A 46 -10.07 -17.14 5.17
CA SER A 46 -11.22 -17.98 4.83
C SER A 46 -11.04 -18.59 3.44
N VAL A 47 -11.63 -19.77 3.21
CA VAL A 47 -11.57 -20.48 1.91
C VAL A 47 -11.97 -19.56 0.75
N GLY A 48 -12.97 -18.69 0.96
CA GLY A 48 -13.41 -17.70 0.00
C GLY A 48 -12.28 -16.74 -0.42
N ILE A 49 -11.61 -16.18 0.58
CA ILE A 49 -10.50 -15.24 0.38
C ILE A 49 -9.27 -15.95 -0.21
N GLN A 50 -8.96 -17.17 0.20
CA GLN A 50 -7.87 -17.95 -0.38
C GLN A 50 -8.07 -18.18 -1.88
N THR A 51 -9.32 -18.42 -2.30
CA THR A 51 -9.66 -18.56 -3.72
C THR A 51 -9.42 -17.26 -4.48
N THR A 52 -9.81 -16.12 -3.90
CA THR A 52 -9.56 -14.78 -4.47
C THR A 52 -8.06 -14.50 -4.59
N VAL A 53 -7.25 -14.87 -3.60
CA VAL A 53 -5.78 -14.76 -3.64
C VAL A 53 -5.22 -15.60 -4.79
N ASN A 54 -5.64 -16.86 -4.91
CA ASN A 54 -5.17 -17.75 -5.97
C ASN A 54 -5.55 -17.21 -7.35
N ALA A 55 -6.76 -16.67 -7.52
CA ALA A 55 -7.17 -16.02 -8.75
C ALA A 55 -6.34 -14.76 -9.03
N LEU A 56 -6.04 -13.93 -8.04
CA LEU A 56 -5.14 -12.77 -8.18
C LEU A 56 -3.74 -13.18 -8.64
N LYS A 57 -3.19 -14.29 -8.12
CA LYS A 57 -1.86 -14.82 -8.50
C LYS A 57 -1.78 -15.23 -9.98
N THR A 58 -2.90 -15.49 -10.65
CA THR A 58 -2.89 -15.82 -12.10
C THR A 58 -2.68 -14.59 -12.98
N PHE A 59 -2.81 -13.37 -12.45
CA PHE A 59 -2.62 -12.14 -13.21
C PHE A 59 -1.18 -11.64 -13.06
N ARG A 60 -0.56 -11.20 -14.18
CA ARG A 60 0.77 -10.58 -14.19
C ARG A 60 0.77 -9.11 -13.72
N GLY A 61 -0.39 -8.57 -13.37
CA GLY A 61 -0.56 -7.18 -12.97
C GLY A 61 -1.89 -6.95 -12.26
N PRO A 62 -2.24 -5.69 -11.94
CA PRO A 62 -3.46 -5.38 -11.21
C PRO A 62 -4.72 -5.82 -11.95
N ALA A 63 -5.65 -6.45 -11.23
CA ALA A 63 -6.91 -6.96 -11.76
C ALA A 63 -8.13 -6.31 -11.08
N THR A 64 -9.23 -6.22 -11.80
CA THR A 64 -10.50 -5.72 -11.25
C THR A 64 -11.32 -6.84 -10.61
N ALA A 65 -12.28 -6.48 -9.76
CA ALA A 65 -13.23 -7.45 -9.20
C ALA A 65 -14.02 -8.22 -10.28
N GLU A 66 -14.23 -7.60 -11.45
CA GLU A 66 -14.90 -8.23 -12.59
C GLU A 66 -14.00 -9.30 -13.22
N GLN A 67 -12.72 -9.01 -13.43
CA GLN A 67 -11.75 -9.99 -13.93
C GLN A 67 -11.58 -11.16 -12.97
N ILE A 68 -11.49 -10.89 -11.66
CA ILE A 68 -11.39 -11.94 -10.64
C ILE A 68 -12.68 -12.78 -10.57
N SER A 69 -13.85 -12.16 -10.73
CA SER A 69 -15.13 -12.88 -10.77
C SER A 69 -15.22 -13.85 -11.94
N ALA A 70 -14.65 -13.50 -13.10
CA ALA A 70 -14.60 -14.39 -14.26
C ALA A 70 -13.71 -15.62 -14.02
N VAL A 71 -12.65 -15.48 -13.22
CA VAL A 71 -11.75 -16.60 -12.87
C VAL A 71 -12.34 -17.50 -11.78
N THR A 72 -12.96 -16.90 -10.76
CA THR A 72 -13.49 -17.64 -9.59
C THR A 72 -14.89 -18.20 -9.80
N GLY A 73 -15.63 -17.71 -10.78
CA GLY A 73 -17.04 -18.05 -11.02
C GLY A 73 -18.02 -17.45 -9.99
N ARG A 74 -17.55 -16.61 -9.07
CA ARG A 74 -18.40 -15.94 -8.07
C ARG A 74 -18.97 -14.64 -8.60
N ALA A 75 -20.01 -14.11 -7.95
CA ALA A 75 -20.53 -12.80 -8.28
C ALA A 75 -19.47 -11.70 -8.04
N ARG A 76 -19.39 -10.71 -8.94
CA ARG A 76 -18.49 -9.54 -8.83
C ARG A 76 -18.52 -8.87 -7.45
N ALA A 77 -19.70 -8.76 -6.84
CA ALA A 77 -19.86 -8.13 -5.52
C ALA A 77 -19.12 -8.91 -4.43
N VAL A 78 -19.14 -10.25 -4.49
CA VAL A 78 -18.44 -11.14 -3.55
C VAL A 78 -16.93 -10.97 -3.71
N GLU A 79 -16.41 -11.01 -4.94
CA GLU A 79 -14.98 -10.80 -5.18
C GLU A 79 -14.54 -9.38 -4.80
N SER A 80 -15.38 -8.36 -5.04
CA SER A 80 -15.09 -7.01 -4.55
C SER A 80 -15.02 -6.95 -3.02
N MET A 81 -15.84 -7.71 -2.30
CA MET A 81 -15.79 -7.79 -0.84
C MET A 81 -14.50 -8.45 -0.37
N HIS A 82 -14.12 -9.58 -0.96
CA HIS A 82 -12.87 -10.28 -0.64
C HIS A 82 -11.62 -9.46 -0.98
N LEU A 83 -11.59 -8.78 -2.12
CA LEU A 83 -10.48 -7.91 -2.51
C LEU A 83 -10.31 -6.71 -1.57
N ASN A 84 -11.42 -6.11 -1.11
CA ASN A 84 -11.35 -5.05 -0.11
C ASN A 84 -10.90 -5.59 1.26
N GLU A 85 -11.26 -6.82 1.59
CA GLU A 85 -10.81 -7.48 2.82
C GLU A 85 -9.30 -7.78 2.78
N LEU A 86 -8.77 -8.28 1.65
CA LEU A 86 -7.32 -8.41 1.42
C LEU A 86 -6.58 -7.06 1.51
N PHE A 87 -7.19 -5.99 1.00
CA PHE A 87 -6.64 -4.64 1.14
C PHE A 87 -6.61 -4.18 2.60
N ARG A 88 -7.69 -4.43 3.38
CA ARG A 88 -7.77 -4.12 4.82
C ARG A 88 -6.75 -4.89 5.65
N MET A 89 -6.53 -6.17 5.33
CA MET A 89 -5.48 -6.98 5.93
C MET A 89 -4.06 -6.54 5.54
N GLY A 90 -3.94 -5.62 4.58
CA GLY A 90 -2.64 -5.16 4.07
C GLY A 90 -1.93 -6.18 3.18
N LEU A 91 -2.64 -7.19 2.67
CA LEU A 91 -2.12 -8.24 1.78
C LEU A 91 -2.15 -7.82 0.30
N ALA A 92 -3.06 -6.91 -0.05
CA ALA A 92 -3.20 -6.38 -1.40
C ALA A 92 -3.02 -4.86 -1.46
N ARG A 93 -2.60 -4.35 -2.61
CA ARG A 93 -2.65 -2.94 -2.98
C ARG A 93 -3.93 -2.68 -3.77
N LYS A 94 -4.46 -1.46 -3.62
CA LYS A 94 -5.64 -0.99 -4.34
C LYS A 94 -5.31 0.31 -5.06
N GLU A 95 -5.47 0.32 -6.38
CA GLU A 95 -5.28 1.49 -7.23
C GLU A 95 -6.63 1.87 -7.85
N LYS A 96 -7.01 3.15 -7.74
CA LYS A 96 -8.19 3.66 -8.44
C LYS A 96 -7.74 4.31 -9.74
N ARG A 97 -8.16 3.75 -10.87
CA ARG A 97 -7.94 4.33 -12.20
C ARG A 97 -9.29 4.83 -12.71
N SER A 98 -9.46 6.15 -12.73
CA SER A 98 -10.73 6.82 -13.02
C SER A 98 -11.87 6.33 -12.09
N ARG A 99 -12.83 5.55 -12.60
CA ARG A 99 -13.99 5.03 -11.86
C ARG A 99 -13.83 3.56 -11.42
N THR A 100 -12.71 2.93 -11.75
CA THR A 100 -12.50 1.49 -11.54
C THR A 100 -11.37 1.23 -10.55
N ALA A 101 -11.60 0.29 -9.63
CA ALA A 101 -10.60 -0.16 -8.68
C ALA A 101 -9.88 -1.41 -9.21
N PHE A 102 -8.55 -1.37 -9.17
CA PHE A 102 -7.64 -2.44 -9.52
C PHE A 102 -6.91 -2.91 -8.27
N PHE A 103 -6.67 -4.21 -8.16
CA PHE A 103 -6.05 -4.85 -7.02
C PHE A 103 -4.86 -5.70 -7.45
N SER A 104 -3.79 -5.69 -6.67
CA SER A 104 -2.62 -6.56 -6.84
C SER A 104 -2.13 -7.05 -5.48
N LEU A 105 -1.56 -8.26 -5.42
CA LEU A 105 -0.92 -8.74 -4.20
C LEU A 105 0.39 -7.98 -3.95
N LYS A 106 0.77 -7.80 -2.68
CA LYS A 106 2.11 -7.29 -2.37
C LYS A 106 3.16 -8.38 -2.61
N GLU A 107 4.35 -7.97 -3.04
CA GLU A 107 5.49 -8.85 -3.34
C GLU A 107 5.83 -9.80 -2.18
N GLU A 108 5.68 -9.33 -0.94
CA GLU A 108 5.86 -10.10 0.30
C GLU A 108 4.97 -11.35 0.41
N PHE A 109 3.93 -11.48 -0.42
CA PHE A 109 2.99 -12.63 -0.43
C PHE A 109 3.05 -13.46 -1.72
N PHE A 110 4.07 -13.22 -2.57
CA PHE A 110 4.38 -14.09 -3.70
C PHE A 110 5.19 -15.33 -3.29
N ASP A 111 5.98 -15.23 -2.21
CA ASP A 111 6.90 -16.29 -1.78
C ASP A 111 6.35 -17.13 -0.62
N GLU A 112 5.58 -18.15 -1.01
CA GLU A 112 5.62 -19.45 -0.35
C GLU A 112 5.85 -20.48 -1.45
N ARG A 113 7.13 -20.72 -1.78
CA ARG A 113 7.59 -21.83 -2.62
C ARG A 113 8.77 -22.51 -1.96
#